data_AF-A0A7J6RLE2-F1
#
_entry.id   AF-A0A7J6RLE2-F1
#
_cell.length_a   1.000
_cell.length_b   1.000
_cell.length_c   1.000
_cell.angle_alpha   90.00
_cell.angle_beta   90.00
_cell.angle_gamma   90.00
#
_symmetry.space_group_name_H-M   'P 1'
#
loop_
_entity.id
_entity.type
_entity.pdbx_description
1 polymer ?
#
loop_
_entity_poly.entity_id
_entity_poly.type
_entity_poly.pdbx_seq_one_letter_code
_entity_poly.pdbx_strand_id
1 'polypeptide(L)'
;MVQPSAAASKTDQPAAPPGPRKVTSVELEGLRRVFDWIDTKKDGVLDFEEVLSAFYRVGYRPSKADVEQYIWEVDDDLDGTVSWDELLVMYQRCILDKTGLEPRGLFTLIEFLL
;
A
#
# COMPACT_ATOMS: atom_id res chain seq x y z
N MET A 1 26.45 54.28 27.43
CA MET A 1 25.94 53.29 28.39
C MET A 1 25.35 52.15 27.59
N VAL A 2 26.02 51.00 27.61
CA VAL A 2 25.55 49.75 26.99
C VAL A 2 24.91 48.93 28.11
N GLN A 3 23.68 48.47 27.92
CA GLN A 3 23.21 47.22 28.52
C GLN A 3 22.33 46.46 27.53
N PRO A 4 22.58 45.15 27.32
CA PRO A 4 21.78 44.27 26.48
C PRO A 4 20.82 43.41 27.34
N SER A 5 19.65 43.05 26.82
CA SER A 5 18.76 42.02 27.39
C SER A 5 17.52 41.87 26.50
N ALA A 6 16.98 40.72 26.13
CA ALA A 6 17.38 39.33 26.20
C ALA A 6 16.54 38.61 25.12
N ALA A 7 17.08 37.60 24.47
CA ALA A 7 16.35 36.72 23.57
C ALA A 7 15.28 35.96 24.36
N ALA A 8 14.00 36.15 24.00
CA ALA A 8 12.91 35.33 24.50
C ALA A 8 12.65 34.16 23.54
N SER A 9 13.30 33.05 23.87
CA SER A 9 12.79 31.67 23.84
C SER A 9 11.82 31.28 22.73
N LYS A 10 12.36 30.52 21.77
CA LYS A 10 11.61 29.55 20.98
C LYS A 10 10.82 28.67 21.94
N THR A 11 9.50 28.73 21.86
CA THR A 11 8.61 27.79 22.54
C THR A 11 8.90 26.39 22.00
N ASP A 12 9.53 25.59 22.86
CA ASP A 12 9.67 24.15 22.74
C ASP A 12 8.24 23.57 22.82
N GLN A 13 7.58 23.44 21.66
CA GLN A 13 6.39 22.63 21.57
C GLN A 13 6.84 21.17 21.62
N PRO A 14 6.34 20.37 22.58
CA PRO A 14 6.66 18.95 22.61
C PRO A 14 6.16 18.33 21.29
N ALA A 15 7.07 17.66 20.58
CA ALA A 15 6.73 16.92 19.38
C ALA A 15 5.57 15.96 19.72
N ALA A 16 4.45 16.13 19.04
CA ALA A 16 3.31 15.23 19.16
C ALA A 16 3.79 13.77 18.99
N PRO A 17 3.21 12.81 19.72
CA PRO A 17 3.55 11.40 19.52
C PRO A 17 3.42 11.06 18.03
N PRO A 18 4.33 10.26 17.45
CA PRO A 18 4.24 9.91 16.04
C PRO A 18 2.86 9.31 15.79
N GLY A 19 2.09 10.00 14.95
CA GLY A 19 0.75 9.55 14.56
C GLY A 19 0.80 8.19 13.88
N PRO A 20 -0.37 7.57 13.58
CA PRO A 20 -0.39 6.31 12.86
C PRO A 20 0.41 6.42 11.56
N ARG A 21 1.21 5.40 11.23
CA ARG A 21 2.02 5.35 10.01
C ARG A 21 1.14 5.66 8.81
N LYS A 22 1.58 6.60 7.99
CA LYS A 22 0.94 6.90 6.70
C LYS A 22 1.80 6.35 5.59
N VAL A 23 1.16 6.01 4.47
CA VAL A 23 1.89 5.70 3.24
C VAL A 23 2.67 6.94 2.83
N THR A 24 3.98 6.78 2.66
CA THR A 24 4.91 7.84 2.27
C THR A 24 4.85 8.08 0.76
N SER A 25 5.32 9.24 0.29
CA SER A 25 5.38 9.52 -1.15
C SER A 25 6.24 8.50 -1.91
N VAL A 26 7.33 8.03 -1.31
CA VAL A 26 8.20 7.00 -1.90
C VAL A 26 7.48 5.66 -2.03
N GLU A 27 6.73 5.25 -1.01
CA GLU A 27 5.91 4.05 -1.08
C GLU A 27 4.81 4.20 -2.15
N LEU A 28 4.14 5.36 -2.25
CA LEU A 28 3.14 5.61 -3.29
C LEU A 28 3.72 5.50 -4.71
N GLU A 29 4.91 6.06 -4.94
CA GLU A 29 5.61 5.93 -6.22
C GLU A 29 6.00 4.48 -6.53
N GLY A 30 6.45 3.73 -5.52
CA GLY A 30 6.69 2.29 -5.63
C GLY A 30 5.43 1.53 -6.01
N LEU A 31 4.34 1.74 -5.25
CA LEU A 31 3.06 1.09 -5.47
C LEU A 31 2.53 1.37 -6.86
N ARG A 32 2.69 2.60 -7.35
CA ARG A 32 2.25 2.97 -8.69
C ARG A 32 3.01 2.20 -9.76
N ARG A 33 4.33 2.07 -9.62
CA ARG A 33 5.16 1.29 -10.54
C ARG A 33 4.79 -0.19 -10.53
N VAL A 34 4.48 -0.75 -9.37
CA VAL A 34 4.03 -2.14 -9.25
C VAL A 34 2.66 -2.32 -9.90
N PHE A 35 1.69 -1.45 -9.61
CA PHE A 35 0.38 -1.48 -10.24
C PHE A 35 0.50 -1.43 -11.77
N ASP A 36 1.27 -0.47 -12.29
CA ASP A 36 1.51 -0.34 -13.73
C ASP A 36 2.29 -1.55 -14.33
N TRP A 37 3.01 -2.32 -13.52
CA TRP A 37 3.68 -3.53 -14.00
C TRP A 37 2.73 -4.73 -14.07
N ILE A 38 1.76 -4.79 -13.16
CA ILE A 38 0.72 -5.82 -13.13
C ILE A 38 -0.33 -5.54 -14.21
N ASP A 39 -0.87 -4.30 -14.26
CA ASP A 39 -1.82 -3.78 -15.25
C ASP A 39 -1.17 -3.76 -16.64
N THR A 40 -1.31 -4.88 -17.35
CA THR A 40 -0.78 -5.08 -18.70
C THR A 40 -1.72 -4.55 -19.76
N LYS A 41 -3.03 -4.52 -19.49
CA LYS A 41 -4.07 -4.04 -20.39
C LYS A 41 -4.18 -2.51 -20.41
N LYS A 42 -3.68 -1.82 -19.39
CA LYS A 42 -3.72 -0.37 -19.23
C LYS A 42 -5.13 0.20 -19.14
N ASP A 43 -6.04 -0.56 -18.54
CA ASP A 43 -7.42 -0.12 -18.28
C ASP A 43 -7.58 0.49 -16.87
N GLY A 44 -6.53 0.45 -16.04
CA GLY A 44 -6.51 1.10 -14.73
C GLY A 44 -7.11 0.27 -13.60
N VAL A 45 -7.36 -1.02 -13.85
CA VAL A 45 -7.78 -2.02 -12.87
C VAL A 45 -6.90 -3.26 -13.00
N LEU A 46 -6.86 -4.11 -11.98
CA LEU A 46 -6.16 -5.40 -12.04
C LEU A 46 -7.18 -6.53 -12.04
N ASP A 47 -7.29 -7.23 -13.17
CA ASP A 47 -8.17 -8.39 -13.24
C ASP A 47 -7.48 -9.70 -12.80
N PHE A 48 -8.29 -10.76 -12.73
CA PHE A 48 -7.84 -12.11 -12.38
C PHE A 48 -6.62 -12.58 -13.18
N GLU A 49 -6.63 -12.40 -14.51
CA GLU A 49 -5.57 -12.91 -15.38
C GLU A 49 -4.28 -12.11 -15.20
N GLU A 50 -4.39 -10.81 -14.95
CA GLU A 50 -3.24 -9.93 -14.70
C GLU A 50 -2.57 -10.22 -13.37
N VAL A 51 -3.36 -10.42 -12.31
CA VAL A 51 -2.87 -10.82 -10.99
C VAL A 51 -2.24 -12.22 -11.03
N LEU A 52 -2.90 -13.20 -11.67
CA LEU A 52 -2.35 -14.54 -11.85
C LEU A 52 -1.02 -14.51 -12.63
N SER A 53 -0.99 -13.74 -13.72
CA SER A 53 0.21 -13.54 -14.54
C SER A 53 1.33 -12.87 -13.74
N ALA A 54 1.02 -11.91 -12.88
CA ALA A 54 2.00 -11.28 -11.99
C ALA A 54 2.62 -12.28 -11.01
N PHE A 55 1.82 -13.11 -10.34
CA PHE A 55 2.35 -14.21 -9.52
C PHE A 55 3.26 -15.13 -10.32
N TYR A 56 2.87 -15.42 -11.57
CA TYR A 56 3.64 -16.32 -12.41
C TYR A 56 5.00 -15.73 -12.81
N ARG A 57 5.02 -14.43 -13.11
CA ARG A 57 6.22 -13.66 -13.45
C ARG A 57 7.21 -13.59 -12.28
N VAL A 58 6.74 -13.57 -11.04
CA VAL A 58 7.61 -13.62 -9.83
C VAL A 58 8.01 -15.04 -9.41
N GLY A 59 7.56 -16.07 -10.15
CA GLY A 59 7.92 -17.47 -9.89
C GLY A 59 7.02 -18.20 -8.91
N TYR A 60 5.97 -17.56 -8.38
CA TYR A 60 4.96 -18.22 -7.55
C TYR A 60 3.84 -18.80 -8.43
N ARG A 61 3.18 -19.87 -7.99
CA ARG A 61 2.13 -20.57 -8.75
C ARG A 61 0.93 -20.87 -7.83
N PRO A 62 0.13 -19.85 -7.48
CA PRO A 62 -1.09 -20.06 -6.70
C PRO A 62 -2.14 -20.82 -7.52
N SER A 63 -3.11 -21.43 -6.85
CA SER A 63 -4.28 -21.97 -7.54
C SER A 63 -5.21 -20.84 -8.00
N LYS A 64 -6.13 -21.14 -8.92
CA LYS A 64 -7.13 -20.15 -9.36
C LYS A 64 -8.00 -19.67 -8.19
N ALA A 65 -8.42 -20.58 -7.33
CA ALA A 65 -9.23 -20.27 -6.15
C ALA A 65 -8.49 -19.34 -5.18
N ASP A 66 -7.17 -19.51 -5.02
CA ASP A 66 -6.38 -18.61 -4.18
C ASP A 66 -6.35 -17.20 -4.77
N VAL A 67 -6.16 -17.05 -6.08
CA VAL A 67 -6.14 -15.73 -6.74
C VAL A 67 -7.51 -15.06 -6.68
N GLU A 68 -8.59 -15.81 -6.92
CA GLU A 68 -9.96 -15.32 -6.74
C GLU A 68 -10.18 -14.82 -5.30
N GLN A 69 -9.70 -15.58 -4.31
CA GLN A 69 -9.77 -15.17 -2.91
C GLN A 69 -8.95 -13.91 -2.63
N TYR A 70 -7.74 -13.80 -3.15
CA TYR A 70 -6.88 -12.62 -2.93
C TYR A 70 -7.45 -11.34 -3.51
N ILE A 71 -8.18 -11.43 -4.63
CA ILE A 71 -8.92 -10.30 -5.21
C ILE A 71 -10.14 -10.00 -4.34
N TRP A 72 -10.94 -11.02 -4.02
CA TRP A 72 -12.16 -10.87 -3.22
C TRP A 72 -11.94 -10.26 -1.83
N GLU A 73 -10.76 -10.46 -1.23
CA GLU A 73 -10.39 -9.87 0.06
C GLU A 73 -10.21 -8.34 0.02
N VAL A 74 -10.09 -7.76 -1.18
CA VAL A 74 -9.69 -6.36 -1.42
C VAL A 74 -10.70 -5.60 -2.29
N ASP A 75 -11.45 -6.33 -3.12
CA ASP A 75 -12.54 -5.86 -3.98
C ASP A 75 -13.76 -5.42 -3.13
N ASP A 76 -13.81 -4.13 -2.80
CA ASP A 76 -14.84 -3.54 -1.93
C ASP A 76 -16.12 -3.24 -2.71
N ASP A 77 -16.02 -3.01 -4.03
CA ASP A 77 -17.16 -2.68 -4.89
C ASP A 77 -17.76 -3.88 -5.65
N LEU A 78 -17.12 -5.05 -5.56
CA LEU A 78 -17.53 -6.35 -6.09
C LEU A 78 -17.57 -6.38 -7.63
N ASP A 79 -16.69 -5.65 -8.29
CA ASP A 79 -16.55 -5.67 -9.75
C ASP A 79 -15.67 -6.82 -10.28
N GLY A 80 -15.02 -7.57 -9.37
CA GLY A 80 -14.15 -8.69 -9.68
C GLY A 80 -12.74 -8.29 -10.12
N THR A 81 -12.37 -7.03 -9.93
CA THR A 81 -11.06 -6.46 -10.22
C THR A 81 -10.51 -5.73 -8.99
N VAL A 82 -9.28 -5.23 -9.09
CA VAL A 82 -8.69 -4.39 -8.04
C VAL A 82 -8.33 -3.05 -8.63
N SER A 83 -9.05 -2.01 -8.22
CA SER A 83 -8.75 -0.62 -8.57
C SER A 83 -7.53 -0.09 -7.82
N TRP A 84 -7.00 1.05 -8.29
CA TRP A 84 -5.91 1.73 -7.61
C TRP A 84 -6.24 2.10 -6.16
N ASP A 85 -7.46 2.56 -5.90
CA ASP A 85 -7.88 2.99 -4.56
C ASP A 85 -7.99 1.80 -3.59
N GLU A 86 -8.53 0.67 -4.04
CA GLU A 86 -8.62 -0.57 -3.25
C GLU A 86 -7.25 -1.12 -2.91
N LEU A 87 -6.31 -1.10 -3.86
CA LEU A 87 -4.92 -1.46 -3.60
C LEU A 87 -4.31 -0.56 -2.51
N LEU A 88 -4.52 0.76 -2.57
CA LEU A 88 -3.99 1.68 -1.56
C LEU A 88 -4.60 1.42 -0.18
N VAL A 89 -5.90 1.17 -0.11
CA VAL A 89 -6.61 0.85 1.15
C VAL A 89 -6.06 -0.44 1.75
N MET A 90 -5.92 -1.49 0.94
CA MET A 90 -5.34 -2.77 1.37
C MET A 90 -3.90 -2.62 1.86
N TYR A 91 -3.06 -1.88 1.13
CA TYR A 91 -1.69 -1.62 1.56
C TYR A 91 -1.66 -0.87 2.89
N GLN A 92 -2.49 0.16 3.04
CA GLN A 92 -2.57 0.95 4.27
C GLN A 92 -3.06 0.11 5.47
N ARG A 93 -4.05 -0.76 5.27
CA ARG A 93 -4.51 -1.71 6.30
C ARG A 93 -3.38 -2.64 6.73
N CYS A 94 -2.67 -3.23 5.76
CA CYS A 94 -1.60 -4.18 6.03
C CYS A 94 -0.38 -3.58 6.74
N ILE A 95 0.03 -2.35 6.42
CA ILE A 95 1.17 -1.70 7.11
C ILE A 95 0.80 -1.21 8.53
N LEU A 96 -0.49 -1.07 8.81
CA LEU A 96 -1.01 -0.66 10.12
C LEU A 96 -1.45 -1.84 10.99
N ASP A 97 -1.54 -3.04 10.40
CA ASP A 97 -2.00 -4.23 11.09
C ASP A 97 -0.99 -4.68 12.17
N LYS A 98 -1.42 -4.60 13.42
CA LYS A 98 -0.70 -5.13 14.59
C LYS A 98 -1.22 -6.50 15.01
N THR A 99 -2.36 -6.92 14.48
CA THR A 99 -3.07 -8.13 14.86
C THR A 99 -2.62 -9.34 14.04
N GLY A 100 -2.12 -9.10 12.82
CA GLY A 100 -1.73 -10.14 11.88
C GLY A 100 -2.93 -10.86 11.26
N LEU A 101 -4.12 -10.25 11.32
CA LEU A 101 -5.38 -10.80 10.82
C LEU A 101 -5.74 -10.27 9.44
N GLU A 102 -5.14 -9.17 9.00
CA GLU A 102 -5.40 -8.66 7.65
C GLU A 102 -4.94 -9.69 6.62
N PRO A 103 -5.77 -9.98 5.60
CA PRO A 103 -5.37 -10.89 4.54
C PRO A 103 -4.17 -10.32 3.77
N ARG A 104 -3.17 -11.18 3.52
CA ARG A 104 -1.88 -10.77 2.95
C ARG A 104 -1.60 -11.35 1.57
N GLY A 105 -2.53 -12.08 0.98
CA GLY A 105 -2.30 -12.77 -0.31
C GLY A 105 -1.87 -11.81 -1.41
N LEU A 106 -2.73 -10.83 -1.72
CA LEU A 106 -2.40 -9.79 -2.69
C LEU A 106 -1.28 -8.86 -2.18
N PHE A 107 -1.30 -8.50 -0.88
CA PHE A 107 -0.27 -7.65 -0.28
C PHE A 107 1.14 -8.21 -0.48
N THR A 108 1.35 -9.51 -0.30
CA THR A 108 2.65 -10.16 -0.45
C THR A 108 3.19 -10.08 -1.88
N LEU A 109 2.31 -10.16 -2.89
CA LEU A 109 2.72 -9.92 -4.28
C LEU A 109 3.23 -8.50 -4.47
N ILE A 110 2.47 -7.52 -3.96
CA ILE A 110 2.83 -6.11 -4.09
C ILE A 110 4.13 -5.80 -3.32
N GLU A 111 4.26 -6.30 -2.09
CA GLU A 111 5.44 -6.15 -1.25
C GLU A 111 6.70 -6.77 -1.88
N PHE A 112 6.57 -7.89 -2.60
CA PHE A 112 7.68 -8.52 -3.30
C PHE A 112 8.16 -7.71 -4.52
N LEU A 113 7.28 -6.93 -5.13
CA LEU A 113 7.56 -6.14 -6.33
C LEU A 113 8.02 -4.70 -6.06
N LEU A 114 7.89 -4.24 -4.81
CA LEU A 114 8.35 -2.92 -4.34
C LEU A 114 9.89 -2.87 -4.17
#